data_AF-A0A7R9A3E4-F1
#
_entry.id   AF-A0A7R9A3E4-F1
#
_cell.length_a   1.000
_cell.length_b   1.000
_cell.length_c   1.000
_cell.angle_alpha   90.00
_cell.angle_beta   90.00
_cell.angle_gamma   90.00
#
_symmetry.space_group_name_H-M   'P 1'
#
loop_
_entity.id
_entity.type
_entity.pdbx_description
1 polymer ?
#
loop_
_entity_poly.entity_id
_entity_poly.type
_entity_poly.pdbx_seq_one_letter_code
_entity_poly.pdbx_strand_id
1 'polypeptide(L)'
;NTHQRESILKLILGQEPISKDVNLTELAEKTPGYSGSDLRELCRTAAMLSVRAQFRVEASSGETFGPITRASFEQAIAKINTSKVPRHLKMFYLILNSFKEVQSNEITFIQDLMWYFAPPSQMDGLSMHQK
;
A
#
# COMPACT_ATOMS: atom_id res chain seq x y z
N ASN A 1 -7.58 12.48 -8.74
CA ASN A 1 -8.09 13.72 -8.13
C ASN A 1 -7.56 13.83 -6.70
N THR A 2 -6.45 14.55 -6.51
CA THR A 2 -5.77 14.65 -5.20
C THR A 2 -6.58 15.49 -4.20
N HIS A 3 -7.15 16.61 -4.64
CA HIS A 3 -7.94 17.51 -3.80
C HIS A 3 -9.20 16.83 -3.22
N GLN A 4 -9.86 15.96 -4.01
CA GLN A 4 -10.97 15.15 -3.53
C GLN A 4 -10.55 14.19 -2.41
N ARG A 5 -9.42 13.50 -2.56
CA ARG A 5 -8.90 12.60 -1.52
C ARG A 5 -8.51 13.37 -0.25
N GLU A 6 -7.86 14.52 -0.39
CA GLU A 6 -7.56 15.39 0.75
C GLU A 6 -8.83 15.82 1.48
N SER A 7 -9.89 16.20 0.76
CA SER A 7 -11.17 16.58 1.36
C SER A 7 -11.82 15.42 2.12
N ILE A 8 -11.73 14.20 1.58
CA ILE A 8 -12.21 12.99 2.25
C ILE A 8 -11.37 12.69 3.50
N LEU A 9 -10.05 12.81 3.43
CA LEU A 9 -9.15 12.63 4.58
C LEU A 9 -9.46 13.62 5.69
N LYS A 10 -9.67 14.91 5.35
CA LYS A 10 -10.12 15.94 6.31
C LYS A 10 -11.44 15.58 6.98
N LEU A 11 -12.40 15.06 6.20
CA LEU A 11 -13.69 14.63 6.74
C LEU A 11 -13.56 13.45 7.70
N ILE A 12 -12.77 12.44 7.34
CA ILE A 12 -12.57 11.23 8.16
C ILE A 12 -11.80 11.54 9.45
N LEU A 13 -10.75 12.36 9.36
CA LEU A 13 -9.83 12.65 10.47
C LEU A 13 -10.23 13.88 11.30
N GLY A 14 -11.34 14.55 10.96
CA GLY A 14 -11.70 15.84 11.58
C GLY A 14 -11.96 15.79 13.09
N GLN A 15 -12.18 14.61 13.67
CA GLN A 15 -12.37 14.38 15.11
C GLN A 15 -11.26 13.54 15.74
N GLU A 16 -10.27 13.12 14.94
CA GLU A 16 -9.22 12.21 15.38
C GLU A 16 -8.01 13.01 15.91
N PRO A 17 -7.34 12.53 16.98
CA PRO A 17 -6.11 13.14 17.44
C PRO A 17 -5.00 12.83 16.42
N ILE A 18 -4.68 13.77 15.53
CA ILE A 18 -3.58 13.66 14.56
C ILE A 18 -2.37 14.47 15.01
N SER A 19 -1.18 13.91 14.79
CA SER A 19 0.06 14.59 15.12
C SER A 19 0.39 15.67 14.07
N LYS A 20 1.15 16.69 14.48
CA LYS A 20 1.49 17.85 13.65
C LYS A 20 2.40 17.50 12.46
N ASP A 21 3.02 16.33 12.48
CA ASP A 21 3.85 15.77 11.41
C ASP A 21 3.03 15.17 10.26
N VAL A 22 1.70 15.09 10.40
CA VAL A 22 0.79 14.57 9.39
C VAL A 22 0.36 15.69 8.44
N ASN A 23 0.78 15.59 7.17
CA ASN A 23 0.32 16.46 6.09
C ASN A 23 -0.72 15.72 5.22
N LEU A 24 -1.96 16.21 5.23
CA LEU A 24 -3.07 15.58 4.50
C LEU A 24 -2.95 15.72 2.97
N THR A 25 -2.34 16.80 2.49
CA THR A 25 -2.06 16.99 1.05
C THR A 25 -1.04 15.95 0.59
N GLU A 26 0.04 15.75 1.35
CA GLU A 26 1.05 14.73 1.05
C GLU A 26 0.45 13.31 1.10
N LEU A 27 -0.42 13.02 2.07
CA LEU A 27 -1.13 11.74 2.13
C LEU A 27 -2.05 11.52 0.93
N ALA A 28 -2.73 12.57 0.48
CA ALA A 28 -3.56 12.50 -0.72
C ALA A 28 -2.72 12.23 -1.97
N GLU A 29 -1.51 12.79 -2.08
CA GLU A 29 -0.56 12.52 -3.16
C GLU A 29 -0.05 11.08 -3.14
N LYS A 30 0.24 10.55 -1.94
CA LYS A 30 0.72 9.17 -1.74
C LYS A 30 -0.34 8.07 -1.94
N THR A 31 -1.59 8.43 -2.20
CA THR A 31 -2.73 7.49 -2.32
C THR A 31 -3.43 7.54 -3.69
N PRO A 32 -2.71 7.49 -4.83
CA PRO A 32 -3.34 7.44 -6.14
C PRO A 32 -4.18 6.16 -6.27
N GLY A 33 -5.36 6.28 -6.90
CA GLY A 33 -6.28 5.15 -7.11
C GLY A 33 -7.07 4.70 -5.88
N TYR A 34 -6.90 5.33 -4.72
CA TYR A 34 -7.70 5.01 -3.53
C TYR A 34 -9.13 5.54 -3.68
N SER A 35 -10.10 4.66 -3.47
CA SER A 35 -11.52 4.99 -3.31
C SER A 35 -11.82 5.60 -1.93
N GLY A 36 -13.02 6.15 -1.74
CA GLY A 36 -13.44 6.65 -0.43
C GLY A 36 -13.40 5.59 0.68
N SER A 37 -13.72 4.33 0.35
CA SER A 37 -13.59 3.20 1.28
C SER A 37 -12.13 2.85 1.59
N ASP A 38 -11.24 2.92 0.59
CA ASP A 38 -9.80 2.70 0.82
C ASP A 38 -9.21 3.73 1.77
N LEU A 39 -9.62 5.01 1.64
CA LEU A 39 -9.17 6.08 2.52
C LEU A 39 -9.68 5.89 3.96
N ARG A 40 -10.92 5.39 4.14
CA ARG A 40 -11.43 5.04 5.47
C ARG A 40 -10.63 3.90 6.10
N GLU A 41 -10.34 2.86 5.32
CA GLU A 41 -9.54 1.73 5.80
C GLU A 41 -8.10 2.14 6.12
N LEU A 42 -7.53 3.08 5.33
CA LEU A 42 -6.24 3.68 5.62
C LEU A 42 -6.23 4.37 6.98
N CYS A 43 -7.17 5.27 7.26
CA CYS A 43 -7.25 5.98 8.53
C CYS A 43 -7.45 5.00 9.71
N ARG A 44 -8.35 4.03 9.56
CA ARG A 44 -8.58 2.98 10.56
C ARG A 44 -7.32 2.16 10.84
N THR A 45 -6.61 1.75 9.79
CA THR A 45 -5.37 0.98 9.92
C THR A 45 -4.27 1.80 10.59
N ALA A 46 -4.11 3.07 10.22
CA ALA A 46 -3.15 3.98 10.85
C ALA A 46 -3.44 4.17 12.35
N ALA A 47 -4.70 4.39 12.73
CA ALA A 47 -5.10 4.51 14.14
C ALA A 47 -4.74 3.24 14.94
N MET A 48 -5.08 2.05 14.42
CA MET A 48 -4.73 0.78 15.07
C MET A 48 -3.21 0.56 15.20
N LEU A 49 -2.43 0.98 14.20
CA LEU A 49 -0.98 0.88 14.24
C LEU A 49 -0.36 1.84 15.25
N SER A 50 -0.92 3.06 15.40
CA SER A 50 -0.49 4.02 16.41
C SER A 50 -0.70 3.46 17.82
N VAL A 51 -1.91 2.95 18.09
CA VAL A 51 -2.26 2.30 19.36
C VAL A 51 -1.32 1.12 19.66
N ARG A 52 -1.06 0.25 18.68
CA ARG A 52 -0.12 -0.88 18.84
C ARG A 52 1.31 -0.46 19.11
N ALA A 53 1.76 0.65 18.52
CA ALA A 53 3.10 1.18 18.76
C ALA A 53 3.21 1.71 20.20
N GLN A 54 2.19 2.39 20.70
CA GLN A 54 2.15 2.92 22.07
C GLN A 54 2.13 1.80 23.11
N PHE A 55 1.35 0.74 22.90
CA PHE A 55 1.37 -0.44 23.78
C PHE A 55 2.73 -1.15 23.86
N ARG A 56 3.61 -0.99 22.86
CA ARG A 56 4.98 -1.54 22.92
C ARG A 56 5.92 -0.65 23.72
N VAL A 57 5.61 0.63 23.85
CA VAL A 57 6.44 1.65 24.50
C VAL A 57 6.01 1.85 25.96
N GLU A 58 4.72 1.70 26.26
CA GLU A 58 4.16 1.96 27.58
C GLU A 58 3.75 0.66 28.30
N ALA A 59 4.49 0.32 29.36
CA ALA A 59 4.05 -0.62 30.40
C ALA A 59 3.49 0.12 31.63
N SER A 60 3.47 1.46 31.64
CA SER A 60 3.29 2.24 32.86
C SER A 60 2.97 3.73 32.64
N SER A 61 1.77 4.08 32.19
CA SER A 61 1.12 5.38 32.47
C SER A 61 -0.31 5.42 31.90
N GLY A 62 -1.17 6.27 32.46
CA GLY A 62 -2.64 6.23 32.32
C GLY A 62 -3.21 6.25 30.89
N GLU A 63 -4.48 5.81 30.79
CA GLU A 63 -5.26 5.32 29.64
C GLU A 63 -5.52 6.29 28.46
N THR A 64 -4.59 7.18 28.10
CA THR A 64 -4.76 8.07 26.94
C THR A 64 -3.84 7.66 25.79
N PHE A 65 -4.43 7.13 24.72
CA PHE A 65 -3.70 6.86 23.49
C PHE A 65 -3.23 8.18 22.85
N GLY A 66 -1.95 8.23 22.49
CA GLY A 66 -1.34 9.35 21.79
C GLY A 66 -1.86 9.52 20.34
N PRO A 67 -1.52 10.65 19.69
CA PRO A 67 -2.04 10.98 18.37
C PRO A 67 -1.58 9.99 17.28
N ILE A 68 -2.33 9.95 16.18
CA ILE A 68 -1.95 9.23 14.96
C ILE A 68 -0.79 9.97 14.30
N THR A 69 0.34 9.27 14.15
CA THR A 69 1.59 9.84 13.62
C THR A 69 1.72 9.60 12.11
N ARG A 70 2.62 10.36 11.47
CA ARG A 70 3.01 10.11 10.07
C ARG A 70 3.47 8.67 9.85
N ALA A 71 4.27 8.14 10.77
CA ALA A 71 4.79 6.77 10.68
C ALA A 71 3.68 5.72 10.64
N SER A 72 2.59 5.92 11.38
CA SER A 72 1.43 5.02 11.36
C SER A 72 0.73 5.02 10.00
N PHE A 73 0.61 6.18 9.35
CA PHE A 73 0.06 6.27 8.00
C PHE A 73 0.97 5.62 6.95
N GLU A 74 2.28 5.83 7.03
CA GLU A 74 3.23 5.21 6.10
C GLU A 74 3.19 3.67 6.19
N GLN A 75 3.14 3.13 7.41
CA GLN A 75 2.95 1.69 7.62
C GLN A 75 1.60 1.20 7.11
N ALA A 76 0.53 1.97 7.31
CA ALA A 76 -0.81 1.62 6.83
C ALA A 76 -0.87 1.57 5.29
N ILE A 77 -0.27 2.53 4.59
CA ILE A 77 -0.18 2.54 3.12
C ILE A 77 0.58 1.30 2.63
N ALA A 78 1.73 0.99 3.22
CA ALA A 78 2.50 -0.20 2.88
C ALA A 78 1.67 -1.48 3.08
N LYS A 79 0.91 -1.56 4.18
CA LYS A 79 0.05 -2.71 4.50
C LYS A 79 -1.13 -2.86 3.54
N ILE A 80 -1.76 -1.77 3.12
CA ILE A 80 -2.88 -1.81 2.17
C ILE A 80 -2.37 -2.10 0.76
N ASN A 81 -1.25 -1.53 0.35
CA ASN A 81 -0.70 -1.78 -0.98
C ASN A 81 -0.22 -3.22 -1.16
N THR A 82 0.33 -3.84 -0.11
CA THR A 82 0.70 -5.27 -0.14
C THR A 82 -0.50 -6.20 -0.28
N SER A 83 -1.69 -5.80 0.21
CA SER A 83 -2.92 -6.58 0.05
C SER A 83 -3.65 -6.34 -1.27
N LYS A 84 -3.32 -5.24 -1.97
CA LYS A 84 -3.86 -4.91 -3.30
C LYS A 84 -3.18 -5.62 -4.46
N VAL A 85 -2.12 -6.40 -4.24
CA VAL A 85 -1.65 -7.35 -5.26
C VAL A 85 -2.81 -8.30 -5.57
N PRO A 86 -3.40 -8.25 -6.77
CA PRO A 86 -4.52 -9.09 -7.10
C PRO A 86 -4.15 -10.55 -6.86
N ARG A 87 -5.01 -11.29 -6.16
CA ARG A 87 -4.75 -12.70 -5.81
C ARG A 87 -4.36 -13.53 -7.04
N HIS A 88 -4.92 -13.20 -8.21
CA HIS A 88 -4.57 -13.81 -9.50
C HIS A 88 -3.14 -13.47 -9.96
N LEU A 89 -2.66 -12.23 -9.78
CA LEU A 89 -1.26 -11.86 -10.09
C LEU A 89 -0.28 -12.50 -9.11
N LYS A 90 -0.66 -12.65 -7.83
CA LYS A 90 0.14 -13.39 -6.86
C LYS A 90 0.23 -14.88 -7.22
N MET A 91 -0.89 -15.49 -7.63
CA MET A 91 -0.89 -16.87 -8.14
C MET A 91 -0.03 -17.00 -9.41
N PHE A 92 -0.19 -16.09 -10.36
CA PHE A 92 0.62 -16.05 -11.58
C PHE A 92 2.12 -15.90 -11.29
N TYR A 93 2.50 -14.97 -10.41
CA TYR A 93 3.90 -14.79 -9.99
C TYR A 93 4.50 -16.02 -9.30
N LEU A 94 3.73 -16.70 -8.45
CA LEU A 94 4.18 -17.95 -7.81
C LEU A 94 4.36 -19.07 -8.84
N ILE A 95 3.39 -19.22 -9.76
CA ILE A 95 3.48 -20.17 -10.88
C ILE A 95 4.73 -19.89 -11.71
N LEU A 96 4.96 -18.65 -12.13
CA LEU A 96 6.14 -18.28 -12.92
C LEU A 96 7.46 -18.56 -12.20
N ASN A 97 7.54 -18.33 -10.88
CA ASN A 97 8.77 -18.67 -10.14
C ASN A 97 8.97 -20.17 -9.97
N SER A 98 7.91 -20.99 -9.95
CA SER A 98 8.03 -22.45 -10.01
C SER A 98 8.56 -22.96 -11.35
N PHE A 99 8.41 -22.18 -12.43
CA PHE A 99 8.93 -22.54 -13.76
C PHE A 99 10.37 -22.10 -14.02
N LYS A 100 10.99 -21.28 -13.14
CA LYS A 100 12.41 -20.87 -13.30
C LYS A 100 13.42 -22.01 -13.18
N GLU A 101 13.02 -23.17 -12.65
CA GLU A 101 13.87 -24.37 -12.60
C GLU A 101 13.75 -25.26 -13.85
N VAL A 102 12.88 -24.92 -14.81
CA VAL A 102 12.67 -25.72 -16.02
C VAL A 102 13.53 -25.16 -17.16
N GLN A 103 14.24 -26.07 -17.84
CA GLN A 103 15.36 -25.85 -18.75
C GLN A 103 15.15 -24.76 -19.82
N SER A 104 16.27 -24.15 -20.24
CA SER A 104 16.51 -22.95 -21.04
C SER A 104 15.78 -22.74 -22.38
N ASN A 105 14.80 -23.57 -22.74
CA ASN A 105 14.11 -23.49 -24.03
C ASN A 105 12.66 -22.93 -23.97
N GLU A 106 12.10 -22.68 -22.77
CA GLU A 106 10.72 -22.13 -22.63
C GLU A 106 10.66 -20.61 -22.36
N ILE A 107 11.80 -19.92 -22.31
CA ILE A 107 11.86 -18.48 -21.98
C ILE A 107 11.04 -17.63 -22.97
N THR A 108 11.01 -18.01 -24.25
CA THR A 108 10.21 -17.34 -25.29
C THR A 108 8.70 -17.47 -25.07
N PHE A 109 8.21 -18.62 -24.58
CA PHE A 109 6.78 -18.81 -24.36
C PHE A 109 6.24 -17.97 -23.20
N ILE A 110 7.03 -17.82 -22.13
CA ILE A 110 6.68 -16.95 -21.00
C ILE A 110 6.71 -15.48 -21.42
N GLN A 111 7.70 -15.08 -22.25
CA GLN A 111 7.79 -13.71 -22.76
C GLN A 111 6.58 -13.35 -23.66
N ASP A 112 6.13 -14.28 -24.51
CA ASP A 112 4.96 -14.12 -25.39
C ASP A 112 3.64 -14.11 -24.59
N LEU A 113 3.51 -14.96 -23.57
CA LEU A 113 2.36 -14.95 -22.67
C LEU A 113 2.27 -13.67 -21.83
N MET A 114 3.43 -13.14 -21.38
CA MET A 114 3.47 -11.88 -20.66
C MET A 114 2.98 -10.71 -21.53
N TRP A 115 3.31 -10.70 -22.82
CA TRP A 115 2.81 -9.70 -23.77
C TRP A 115 1.29 -9.80 -23.99
N TYR A 116 0.73 -11.02 -23.97
CA TYR A 116 -0.70 -11.23 -24.21
C TYR A 116 -1.58 -10.84 -23.01
N PHE A 117 -1.12 -11.11 -21.78
CA PHE A 117 -1.91 -10.86 -20.57
C PHE A 117 -1.68 -9.50 -19.92
N ALA A 118 -0.62 -8.77 -20.29
CA ALA A 118 -0.32 -7.46 -19.73
C ALA A 118 0.26 -6.53 -20.83
N PRO A 119 -0.59 -5.68 -21.45
CA PRO A 119 -0.14 -4.78 -22.51
C PRO A 119 0.92 -3.80 -21.99
N PRO A 120 1.81 -3.30 -22.86
CA PRO A 120 3.00 -2.50 -22.47
C PRO A 120 2.69 -1.29 -21.58
N SER A 121 1.50 -0.71 -21.69
CA SER A 121 1.03 0.40 -20.87
C SER A 121 0.92 0.09 -19.37
N GLN A 122 0.98 -1.19 -18.98
CA GLN A 122 0.96 -1.65 -17.59
C GLN A 122 2.34 -2.10 -17.07
N MET A 123 3.38 -2.09 -17.93
CA MET A 123 4.73 -2.62 -17.64
C MET A 123 5.80 -1.53 -17.36
N ASP A 124 5.45 -0.24 -17.40
CA ASP A 124 6.37 0.91 -17.29
C ASP A 124 7.14 1.07 -15.95
N GLY A 125 7.05 0.11 -15.03
CA GLY A 125 7.78 0.11 -13.75
C GLY A 125 8.73 -1.07 -13.54
N LEU A 126 8.80 -2.02 -14.48
CA LEU A 126 9.62 -3.24 -14.37
C LEU A 126 10.68 -3.28 -15.47
N SER A 127 11.53 -2.26 -15.55
CA SER A 127 12.76 -2.37 -16.35
C SER A 127 13.69 -3.38 -15.67
N MET A 128 13.62 -4.64 -16.09
CA MET A 128 14.75 -5.56 -15.94
C MET A 128 15.87 -5.04 -16.84
N HIS A 129 16.80 -4.29 -16.24
CA HIS A 129 18.10 -4.07 -16.86
C HIS A 129 18.73 -5.43 -17.14
N GLN A 130 18.79 -5.79 -18.42
CA GLN A 130 19.57 -6.93 -18.88
C GLN A 130 21.05 -6.56 -18.76
N LYS A 131 21.80 -7.38 -18.02
CA LYS A 131 23.25 -7.53 -18.14
C LYS A 131 23.53 -8.78 -18.95
#